data_AF-A0A5C8JFI1-F1
#
_entry.id   AF-A0A5C8JFI1-F1
#
_cell.length_a   1.000
_cell.length_b   1.000
_cell.length_c   1.000
_cell.angle_alpha   90.00
_cell.angle_beta   90.00
_cell.angle_gamma   90.00
#
_symmetry.space_group_name_H-M   'P 1'
#
loop_
_entity.id
_entity.type
_entity.pdbx_description
1 polymer ?
#
loop_
_entity_poly.entity_id
_entity_poly.type
_entity_poly.pdbx_seq_one_letter_code
_entity_poly.pdbx_strand_id
1 'polypeptide(L)'
;MSTGFEMAPESLRLQATRVHQHGEDYEAAVARLREGGGQWGDDGLFAALQLAWTECREVILTAVPGLSGSINGVGDGMVAASANIGAVETALTAPEPDRWA
;
A
#
# COMPACT_ATOMS: atom_id res chain seq x y z
N MET A 1 -16.51 -23.78 -24.19
CA MET A 1 -15.46 -23.75 -23.16
C MET A 1 -14.92 -22.34 -23.12
N SER A 2 -15.12 -21.62 -22.02
CA SER A 2 -14.43 -20.34 -21.75
C SER A 2 -14.05 -20.35 -20.27
N THR A 3 -12.88 -20.90 -20.00
CA THR A 3 -12.17 -20.69 -18.73
C THR A 3 -11.17 -19.55 -18.98
N GLY A 4 -11.67 -18.39 -19.41
CA GLY A 4 -10.91 -17.16 -19.28
C GLY A 4 -10.83 -16.83 -17.80
N PHE A 5 -9.63 -16.53 -17.31
CA PHE A 5 -9.43 -16.09 -15.93
C PHE A 5 -10.44 -15.00 -15.60
N GLU A 6 -11.41 -15.26 -14.73
CA GLU A 6 -12.43 -14.30 -14.29
C GLU A 6 -11.81 -13.29 -13.30
N MET A 7 -10.63 -12.76 -13.64
CA MET A 7 -10.00 -11.65 -12.94
C MET A 7 -10.32 -10.40 -13.73
N ALA A 8 -11.30 -9.61 -13.28
CA ALA A 8 -11.63 -8.32 -13.88
C ALA A 8 -10.41 -7.37 -13.72
N PRO A 9 -9.62 -7.12 -14.78
CA PRO A 9 -8.34 -6.43 -14.67
C PRO A 9 -8.51 -4.99 -14.17
N GLU A 10 -9.65 -4.40 -14.51
CA GLU A 10 -10.07 -3.08 -14.06
C GLU A 10 -10.41 -3.04 -12.57
N SER A 11 -11.01 -4.11 -12.03
CA SER A 11 -11.23 -4.25 -10.59
C SER A 11 -9.89 -4.33 -9.85
N LEU A 12 -8.94 -5.09 -10.39
CA LEU A 12 -7.60 -5.21 -9.82
C LEU A 12 -6.84 -3.87 -9.83
N ARG A 13 -6.95 -3.11 -10.92
CA ARG A 13 -6.37 -1.77 -11.05
C ARG A 13 -6.98 -0.78 -10.07
N LEU A 14 -8.31 -0.79 -9.92
CA LEU A 14 -9.02 0.05 -8.94
C LEU A 14 -8.59 -0.27 -7.50
N GLN A 15 -8.45 -1.56 -7.16
CA GLN A 15 -7.97 -1.96 -5.84
C GLN A 15 -6.51 -1.56 -5.63
N ALA A 16 -5.65 -1.68 -6.65
CA ALA A 16 -4.27 -1.20 -6.58
C ALA A 16 -4.19 0.29 -6.24
N THR A 17 -5.00 1.13 -6.91
CA THR A 17 -5.08 2.57 -6.62
C THR A 17 -5.52 2.84 -5.18
N ARG A 18 -6.52 2.11 -4.69
CA ARG A 18 -7.01 2.27 -3.30
C ARG A 18 -5.95 1.87 -2.27
N VAL A 19 -5.21 0.79 -2.53
CA VAL A 19 -4.11 0.32 -1.67
C VAL A 19 -2.98 1.35 -1.66
N HIS A 20 -2.66 1.95 -2.81
CA HIS A 20 -1.64 3.00 -2.90
C HIS A 20 -2.05 4.24 -2.10
N GLN A 21 -3.29 4.73 -2.27
CA GLN A 21 -3.83 5.85 -1.50
C GLN A 21 -3.78 5.57 0.00
N HIS A 22 -4.09 4.34 0.41
CA HIS A 22 -4.02 3.95 1.82
C HIS A 22 -2.58 3.95 2.36
N GLY A 23 -1.61 3.54 1.53
CA GLY A 23 -0.18 3.66 1.84
C GLY A 23 0.26 5.11 2.05
N GLU A 24 -0.16 6.02 1.18
CA GLU A 24 0.12 7.46 1.30
C GLU A 24 -0.53 8.07 2.57
N ASP A 25 -1.81 7.76 2.82
CA ASP A 25 -2.53 8.24 4.00
C ASP A 25 -1.86 7.74 5.29
N TYR A 26 -1.41 6.49 5.27
CA TYR A 26 -0.65 5.88 6.36
C TYR A 26 0.66 6.63 6.58
N GLU A 27 1.49 6.82 5.55
CA GLU A 27 2.75 7.56 5.66
C GLU A 27 2.54 8.99 6.19
N ALA A 28 1.49 9.68 5.75
CA ALA A 28 1.14 10.99 6.25
C ALA A 28 0.76 10.95 7.75
N ALA A 29 0.07 9.92 8.22
CA ALA A 29 -0.23 9.75 9.64
C ALA A 29 1.04 9.49 10.46
N VAL A 30 2.00 8.72 9.93
CA VAL A 30 3.30 8.47 10.56
C VAL A 30 4.13 9.76 10.65
N ALA A 31 4.15 10.57 9.60
CA ALA A 31 4.83 11.85 9.59
C ALA A 31 4.26 12.77 10.69
N ARG A 32 2.94 12.87 10.79
CA ARG A 32 2.27 13.62 11.88
C ARG A 32 2.64 13.09 13.27
N LEU A 33 2.74 11.77 13.44
CA LEU A 33 3.19 11.19 14.70
C LEU A 33 4.65 11.57 15.02
N ARG A 34 5.55 11.62 14.03
CA ARG A 34 6.95 12.10 14.19
C ARG A 34 7.05 13.58 14.52
N GLU A 35 6.09 14.39 14.10
CA GLU A 35 6.04 15.82 14.43
C GLU A 35 5.36 16.07 15.78
N GLY A 36 4.46 15.18 16.19
CA GLY A 36 3.72 15.26 17.45
C GLY A 36 4.61 15.04 18.67
N GLY A 37 5.19 16.11 19.19
CA GLY A 37 5.68 16.18 20.57
C GLY A 37 4.50 16.51 21.49
N GLY A 38 4.03 15.53 22.25
CA GLY A 38 3.07 15.82 23.32
C GLY A 38 3.73 16.82 24.28
N GLN A 39 3.18 18.02 24.41
CA GLN A 39 3.63 18.98 25.42
C GLN A 39 2.50 19.09 26.44
N TRP A 40 2.38 18.05 27.26
CA TRP A 40 1.49 18.02 28.40
C TRP A 40 2.26 18.80 29.47
N GLY A 41 1.73 19.96 29.89
CA GLY A 41 2.42 20.97 30.71
C GLY A 41 3.45 20.42 31.71
N ASP A 42 4.61 21.10 31.77
CA ASP A 42 5.84 20.74 32.49
C ASP A 42 5.74 20.85 34.02
N ASP A 43 4.53 20.66 34.56
CA ASP A 43 4.20 20.83 35.98
C ASP A 43 4.72 19.66 36.84
N GLY A 44 5.46 18.72 36.24
CA GLY A 44 5.92 17.48 36.88
C GLY A 44 4.82 16.41 37.07
N LEU A 45 3.54 16.81 37.17
CA LEU A 45 2.41 15.91 37.38
C LEU A 45 2.22 14.92 36.20
N PHE A 46 2.47 15.36 34.98
CA PHE A 46 2.30 14.57 33.77
C PHE A 46 3.59 13.93 33.26
N ALA A 47 4.72 14.09 33.96
CA ALA A 47 6.03 13.62 33.49
C ALA A 47 6.07 12.11 33.22
N ALA A 48 5.44 11.29 34.06
CA ALA A 48 5.36 9.84 33.86
C ALA A 48 4.48 9.46 32.66
N LEU A 49 3.39 10.20 32.43
CA LEU A 49 2.51 10.01 31.27
C LEU A 49 3.19 10.45 29.97
N GLN A 50 3.94 11.55 30.03
CA GLN A 50 4.76 12.04 28.93
C GLN A 50 5.86 11.05 28.55
N LEU A 51 6.51 10.43 29.54
CA LEU A 51 7.50 9.38 29.32
C LEU A 51 6.86 8.16 28.64
N ALA A 52 5.77 7.64 29.20
CA ALA A 52 5.05 6.50 28.62
C ALA A 52 4.53 6.79 27.20
N TRP A 53 4.04 8.01 26.94
CA TRP A 53 3.65 8.45 25.60
C TRP A 53 4.83 8.43 24.64
N THR A 54 5.98 8.96 25.07
CA THR A 54 7.20 9.01 24.27
C THR A 54 7.69 7.60 23.92
N GLU A 55 7.74 6.70 24.90
CA GLU A 55 8.13 5.30 24.69
C GLU A 55 7.19 4.58 23.71
N CYS A 56 5.88 4.68 23.91
CA CYS A 56 4.89 4.10 23.01
C CYS A 56 5.03 4.64 21.58
N ARG A 57 5.23 5.95 21.45
CA ARG A 57 5.43 6.61 20.17
C ARG A 57 6.68 6.10 19.45
N GLU A 58 7.81 5.98 20.14
CA GLU A 58 9.05 5.46 19.54
C GLU A 58 8.92 3.99 19.11
N VAL A 59 8.25 3.15 19.91
CA VAL A 59 7.96 1.76 19.54
C VAL A 59 7.11 1.70 18.28
N ILE A 60 6.04 2.50 18.21
CA ILE A 60 5.17 2.59 17.04
C ILE A 60 6.00 3.06 15.83
N LEU A 61 6.75 4.15 15.95
CA LEU A 61 7.57 4.70 14.87
C LEU A 61 8.67 3.75 14.37
N THR A 62 9.08 2.78 15.19
CA THR A 62 10.03 1.73 14.80
C THR A 62 9.35 0.60 14.03
N ALA A 63 8.16 0.17 14.43
CA ALA A 63 7.45 -0.96 13.83
C ALA A 63 6.70 -0.60 12.53
N VAL A 64 6.17 0.62 12.48
CA VAL A 64 5.26 1.14 11.45
C VAL A 64 5.87 1.28 10.04
N PRO A 65 7.14 1.70 9.84
CA PRO A 65 7.71 1.84 8.50
C PRO A 65 7.72 0.53 7.69
N GLY A 66 7.78 -0.64 8.35
CA GLY A 66 7.68 -1.93 7.66
C GLY A 66 6.28 -2.19 7.07
N LEU A 67 5.23 -1.58 7.64
CA LEU A 67 3.87 -1.77 7.19
C LEU A 67 3.55 -0.94 5.94
N SER A 68 4.03 0.32 5.86
CA SER A 68 3.81 1.14 4.66
C SER A 68 4.48 0.54 3.42
N GLY A 69 5.72 0.07 3.55
CA GLY A 69 6.42 -0.63 2.48
C GLY A 69 5.70 -1.90 2.01
N SER A 70 5.08 -2.63 2.94
CA SER A 70 4.28 -3.81 2.61
C SER A 70 2.99 -3.46 1.87
N ILE A 71 2.29 -2.39 2.29
CA ILE A 71 1.08 -1.90 1.63
C ILE A 71 1.39 -1.45 0.19
N ASN A 72 2.45 -0.65 0.01
CA ASN A 72 2.87 -0.19 -1.32
C ASN A 72 3.26 -1.37 -2.22
N GLY A 73 4.01 -2.35 -1.70
CA GLY A 73 4.39 -3.55 -2.44
C GLY A 73 3.19 -4.41 -2.88
N VAL A 74 2.12 -4.46 -2.08
CA VAL A 74 0.86 -5.11 -2.50
C VAL A 74 0.21 -4.35 -3.65
N GLY A 75 0.17 -3.01 -3.58
CA GLY A 75 -0.32 -2.17 -4.67
C GLY A 75 0.45 -2.40 -5.97
N ASP A 76 1.78 -2.39 -5.92
CA ASP A 76 2.64 -2.64 -7.07
C ASP A 76 2.41 -4.04 -7.67
N GLY A 77 2.27 -5.06 -6.82
CA GLY A 77 1.95 -6.42 -7.25
C GLY A 77 0.60 -6.52 -7.96
N MET A 78 -0.42 -5.78 -7.51
CA MET A 78 -1.72 -5.71 -8.16
C MET A 78 -1.64 -5.02 -9.53
N VAL A 79 -0.87 -3.94 -9.67
CA VAL A 79 -0.64 -3.29 -10.98
C VAL A 79 0.07 -4.24 -11.94
N ALA A 80 1.12 -4.93 -11.49
CA ALA A 80 1.86 -5.89 -12.30
C ALA A 80 0.98 -7.07 -12.75
N ALA A 81 0.15 -7.59 -11.86
CA ALA A 81 -0.80 -8.64 -12.19
C ALA A 81 -1.84 -8.18 -13.22
N SER A 82 -2.38 -6.97 -13.10
CA SER A 82 -3.33 -6.39 -14.07
C SER A 82 -2.70 -6.26 -15.46
N ALA A 83 -1.46 -5.76 -15.53
CA ALA A 83 -0.71 -5.64 -16.78
C ALA A 83 -0.45 -7.00 -17.44
N ASN A 84 -0.07 -8.01 -16.65
CA ASN A 84 0.16 -9.36 -17.16
C ASN A 84 -1.11 -10.01 -17.70
N ILE A 85 -2.26 -9.82 -17.04
CA ILE A 85 -3.56 -10.30 -17.54
C ILE A 85 -3.87 -9.67 -18.89
N GLY A 86 -3.76 -8.34 -19.00
CA GLY A 86 -4.01 -7.63 -20.26
C GLY A 86 -3.08 -8.07 -21.40
N ALA A 87 -1.80 -8.34 -21.09
CA ALA A 87 -0.85 -8.86 -22.08
C ALA A 87 -1.23 -10.26 -22.57
N VAL A 88 -1.66 -11.15 -21.66
CA VAL A 88 -2.12 -12.50 -22.00
C VAL A 88 -3.41 -12.45 -22.83
N GLU A 89 -4.39 -11.61 -22.45
CA GLU A 89 -5.63 -11.43 -23.22
C GLU A 89 -5.34 -10.92 -24.64
N THR A 90 -4.42 -9.96 -24.77
CA THR A 90 -3.99 -9.42 -26.07
C THR A 90 -3.33 -10.50 -26.92
N ALA A 91 -2.46 -11.32 -26.33
CA ALA A 91 -1.79 -12.42 -27.04
C ALA A 91 -2.77 -13.52 -27.49
N LEU A 92 -3.80 -13.81 -26.67
CA LEU A 92 -4.83 -14.80 -27.00
C LEU A 92 -5.83 -14.32 -28.07
N THR A 93 -6.01 -13.02 -28.21
CA THR A 93 -6.90 -12.40 -29.21
C THR A 93 -6.18 -11.93 -30.46
N ALA A 94 -4.84 -11.94 -30.48
CA ALA A 94 -4.05 -11.63 -31.65
C ALA A 94 -4.33 -12.66 -32.77
N PRO A 95 -4.56 -12.21 -34.01
CA PRO A 95 -4.67 -13.12 -35.14
C PRO A 95 -3.38 -13.92 -35.28
N GLU A 96 -3.51 -15.21 -35.55
CA GLU A 96 -2.37 -16.08 -35.79
C GLU A 96 -1.52 -15.48 -36.93
N PRO A 97 -0.22 -15.22 -36.71
CA PRO A 97 0.60 -14.62 -37.74
C PRO A 97 0.57 -15.55 -38.96
N ASP A 98 0.22 -15.00 -40.12
CA ASP A 98 0.18 -15.77 -41.35
C ASP A 98 1.59 -16.31 -41.60
N ARG A 99 1.74 -17.62 -41.38
CA ARG A 99 3.02 -18.30 -41.42
C ARG A 99 3.48 -18.51 -42.87
N TRP A 100 2.66 -18.07 -43.83
CA TRP A 100 2.76 -18.39 -45.25
C TRP A 100 2.52 -17.17 -46.18
N ALA A 101 2.46 -15.94 -45.65
CA ALA A 101 2.50 -14.71 -46.45
C ALA A 101 3.93 -14.24 -46.70
#